data_AF-A0A3D2RI47-F1
#
_entry.id   AF-A0A3D2RI47-F1
#
_cell.length_a   1.000
_cell.length_b   1.000
_cell.length_c   1.000
_cell.angle_alpha   90.00
_cell.angle_beta   90.00
_cell.angle_gamma   90.00
#
_symmetry.space_group_name_H-M   'P 1'
#
loop_
_entity.id
_entity.type
_entity.pdbx_description
1 polymer ?
#
loop_
_entity_poly.entity_id
_entity_poly.type
_entity_poly.pdbx_seq_one_letter_code
_entity_poly.pdbx_strand_id
1 'polypeptide(L)' 'MIRPTQLIGWVQERIDVQSAIAFVADNLRKPIPKHVNFLYTFGSIALFLFVLQAITGTLMLVYYKPTVKEAYGSVQ' A
#
# COMPACT_ATOMS: atom_id res chain seq x y z
N MET A 1 12.08 7.12 29.93
CA MET A 1 10.80 7.45 29.25
C MET A 1 11.14 8.13 27.92
N ILE A 2 11.27 7.38 26.84
CA ILE A 2 11.64 7.92 25.52
C ILE A 2 10.40 8.62 24.96
N ARG A 3 10.48 9.93 24.74
CA ARG A 3 9.38 10.69 24.14
C ARG A 3 9.29 10.33 22.65
N PRO A 4 8.11 10.07 22.08
CA PRO A 4 7.96 9.67 20.67
C PRO A 4 8.59 10.67 19.69
N THR A 5 8.69 11.95 20.04
CA THR A 5 9.39 12.99 19.27
C THR A 5 10.88 12.75 19.08
N GLN A 6 11.56 12.09 20.03
CA GLN A 6 12.99 11.77 19.94
C GLN A 6 13.26 10.63 18.95
N LEU A 7 12.36 9.64 18.90
CA LEU A 7 12.43 8.53 17.93
C LEU A 7 12.18 9.02 16.51
N ILE A 8 11.16 9.86 16.33
CA ILE A 8 10.86 10.47 15.01
C ILE A 8 12.06 11.32 14.55
N GLY A 9 12.64 12.14 15.44
CA GLY A 9 13.82 12.95 15.12
C GLY A 9 15.04 12.11 14.74
N TRP A 10 15.31 11.03 15.47
CA TRP A 10 16.42 10.12 15.17
C TRP A 10 16.23 9.38 13.83
N VAL A 11 15.01 8.94 13.52
CA VAL A 11 14.68 8.32 12.23
C VAL A 11 14.81 9.35 11.10
N GLN A 12 14.32 10.57 11.31
CA GLN A 12 14.39 11.67 10.34
C GLN A 12 15.83 12.05 9.97
N GLU A 13 16.76 11.96 10.93
CA GLU A 13 18.18 12.26 10.73
C GLU A 13 18.91 11.17 9.92
N ARG A 14 18.40 9.94 9.93
CA ARG A 14 19.01 8.77 9.26
C ARG A 14 18.32 8.39 7.95
N ILE A 15 17.01 8.64 7.88
CA ILE A 15 16.15 8.39 6.74
C ILE A 15 15.50 9.73 6.43
N ASP A 16 15.77 10.27 5.24
CA ASP A 16 15.17 11.52 4.80
C ASP A 16 13.70 11.30 4.40
N VAL A 17 12.87 11.02 5.41
CA VAL A 17 11.44 10.78 5.26
C VAL A 17 10.73 12.06 4.79
N GLN A 18 11.27 13.24 5.12
CA GLN A 18 10.67 14.51 4.73
C GLN A 18 10.82 14.73 3.22
N SER A 19 11.97 14.41 2.62
CA SER A 19 12.09 14.54 1.16
C SER A 19 11.20 13.55 0.42
N ALA A 20 11.04 12.33 0.94
CA ALA A 20 10.11 11.36 0.36
C ALA A 20 8.65 11.87 0.43
N ILE A 21 8.23 12.41 1.57
CA ILE A 21 6.89 13.01 1.73
C ILE A 21 6.70 14.22 0.81
N ALA A 22 7.70 15.12 0.76
CA ALA A 22 7.68 16.28 -0.11
C ALA A 22 7.59 15.88 -1.58
N PHE A 23 8.37 14.89 -2.01
CA PHE A 23 8.32 14.33 -3.36
C PHE A 23 6.94 13.79 -3.70
N VAL A 24 6.30 13.04 -2.79
CA VAL A 24 4.94 12.54 -3.00
C VAL A 24 3.96 13.71 -3.10
N ALA A 25 4.02 14.67 -2.17
CA ALA A 25 3.15 15.84 -2.17
C ALA A 25 3.28 16.66 -3.47
N ASP A 26 4.49 16.85 -3.98
CA ASP A 26 4.74 17.56 -5.22
C ASP A 26 4.16 16.82 -6.42
N ASN A 27 4.28 15.49 -6.46
CA ASN A 27 3.69 14.68 -7.53
C ASN A 27 2.16 14.72 -7.53
N LEU A 28 1.51 14.73 -6.36
CA LEU A 28 0.05 14.82 -6.26
C LEU A 28 -0.50 16.20 -6.68
N ARG A 29 0.31 17.26 -6.58
CA ARG A 29 -0.10 18.64 -6.93
C ARG A 29 0.11 19.00 -8.39
N LYS A 30 0.75 18.13 -9.19
CA LYS A 30 1.02 18.42 -10.61
C LYS A 30 -0.30 18.59 -11.38
N PRO A 31 -0.47 19.70 -12.12
CA PRO A 31 -1.68 19.94 -12.89
C PRO A 31 -1.82 18.88 -14.00
N ILE A 32 -3.04 18.35 -14.15
CA ILE A 32 -3.34 17.32 -15.13
C ILE A 32 -3.60 17.98 -16.49
N PRO A 33 -2.95 17.53 -17.58
CA PRO A 33 -3.16 18.11 -18.89
C PRO A 33 -4.58 17.83 -19.42
N LYS A 34 -5.17 18.78 -20.16
CA LYS A 34 -6.58 18.72 -20.61
C LYS A 34 -6.92 17.57 -21.58
N HIS A 35 -5.91 16.87 -22.12
CA HIS A 35 -6.06 15.78 -23.10
C HIS A 35 -5.97 14.37 -22.47
N VAL A 36 -6.09 14.25 -21.14
CA VAL A 36 -6.17 12.94 -20.50
C VAL A 36 -7.51 12.26 -20.82
N ASN A 37 -7.44 10.99 -21.18
CA ASN A 37 -8.60 10.14 -21.38
C ASN A 37 -8.82 9.23 -20.17
N PHE A 38 -9.97 8.55 -20.09
CA PHE A 38 -10.29 7.59 -19.03
C PHE A 38 -9.22 6.49 -18.87
N LEU A 39 -8.52 6.12 -19.95
CA LEU A 39 -7.48 5.10 -19.94
C LEU A 39 -6.35 5.36 -18.93
N TYR A 40 -6.09 6.64 -18.60
CA TYR A 40 -5.07 7.01 -17.61
C TYR A 40 -5.44 6.56 -16.18
N THR A 41 -6.70 6.21 -15.93
CA THR A 41 -7.17 5.70 -14.62
C THR A 41 -6.89 4.21 -14.41
N PHE A 42 -6.58 3.44 -15.47
CA PHE A 42 -6.29 2.01 -15.35
C PHE A 42 -5.10 1.72 -14.43
N GLY A 43 -4.10 2.59 -14.37
CA GLY A 43 -2.98 2.47 -13.44
C GLY A 43 -3.45 2.49 -11.98
N SER A 44 -4.30 3.46 -11.62
CA SER A 44 -4.88 3.55 -10.28
C SER A 44 -5.81 2.37 -9.96
N ILE A 45 -6.58 1.90 -10.95
CA ILE A 45 -7.44 0.71 -10.80
C ILE A 45 -6.59 -0.53 -10.54
N ALA A 46 -5.52 -0.75 -11.30
CA ALA A 46 -4.62 -1.88 -11.12
C ALA A 46 -3.94 -1.86 -9.75
N LEU A 47 -3.47 -0.68 -9.29
CA LEU A 47 -2.89 -0.52 -7.96
C LEU A 47 -3.91 -0.82 -6.86
N PHE A 48 -5.14 -0.33 -7.00
CA PHE A 48 -6.23 -0.61 -6.06
C PHE A 48 -6.51 -2.11 -5.97
N LEU A 49 -6.68 -2.78 -7.11
CA LEU A 49 -6.92 -4.22 -7.16
C LEU A 49 -5.76 -5.03 -6.58
N PHE A 50 -4.52 -4.61 -6.82
CA PHE A 50 -3.34 -5.25 -6.24
C PHE A 50 -3.35 -5.16 -4.71
N VAL A 51 -3.59 -3.98 -4.14
CA VAL A 51 -3.68 -3.80 -2.68
C VAL A 51 -4.83 -4.60 -2.10
N LEU A 52 -6.00 -4.58 -2.76
CA LEU A 52 -7.15 -5.38 -2.36
C LEU A 52 -6.80 -6.88 -2.35
N GLN A 53 -6.13 -7.38 -3.39
CA GLN A 53 -5.73 -8.78 -3.49
C GLN A 53 -4.64 -9.16 -2.48
N ALA A 54 -3.72 -8.25 -2.17
CA ALA A 54 -2.69 -8.46 -1.16
C ALA A 54 -3.32 -8.60 0.24
N ILE A 55 -4.28 -7.73 0.59
CA ILE A 55 -4.99 -7.79 1.87
C ILE A 55 -5.85 -9.05 1.95
N THR A 56 -6.72 -9.30 0.96
CA THR A 56 -7.61 -10.47 0.98
C THR A 56 -6.82 -11.78 0.87
N GLY A 57 -5.75 -11.81 0.08
CA GLY A 57 -4.84 -12.96 -0.02
C GLY A 57 -4.13 -13.24 1.31
N THR A 58 -3.64 -12.20 2.00
CA THR A 58 -3.01 -12.35 3.31
C THR A 58 -4.04 -12.83 4.36
N LEU A 59 -5.26 -12.32 4.32
CA LEU A 59 -6.34 -12.81 5.18
C LEU A 59 -6.63 -14.29 4.91
N MET A 60 -6.69 -14.72 3.64
CA MET A 60 -6.85 -16.13 3.32
C MET A 60 -5.70 -16.97 3.86
N LEU A 61 -4.44 -16.49 3.90
CA LEU A 61 -3.35 -17.25 4.52
C LEU A 61 -3.56 -17.51 6.02
N VAL A 62 -4.30 -16.66 6.73
CA VAL A 62 -4.62 -16.86 8.16
C VAL A 62 -5.71 -17.92 8.35
N TYR A 63 -6.65 -18.04 7.41
CA TYR A 63 -7.80 -18.95 7.50
C TYR A 63 -7.65 -20.24 6.67
N TYR A 64 -6.76 -20.26 5.67
CA TYR A 64 -6.55 -21.39 4.77
C TYR A 64 -5.50 -22.34 5.34
N LYS A 65 -5.89 -23.57 5.64
CA LYS A 65 -4.96 -24.64 5.99
C LYS A 65 -4.47 -25.35 4.73
N PRO A 66 -3.18 -25.27 4.36
CA PRO A 66 -2.66 -25.87 3.14
C PRO A 66 -2.43 -27.38 3.34
N THR A 67 -3.49 -28.17 3.51
CA THR A 67 -3.41 -29.64 3.59
C THR A 67 -4.53 -30.29 2.77
N VAL A 68 -4.15 -31.22 1.89
CA VAL A 68 -5.00 -31.86 0.87
C VAL A 68 -6.27 -32.54 1.44
N LYS A 69 -6.25 -32.92 2.73
CA LYS A 69 -7.40 -33.54 3.42
C LYS A 69 -8.44 -32.55 3.95
N GLU A 70 -8.08 -31.28 4.19
CA GLU A 70 -8.97 -30.27 4.80
C GLU A 70 -9.35 -29.14 3.83
N ALA A 71 -8.71 -29.05 2.66
CA ALA A 71 -8.87 -27.96 1.70
C ALA A 71 -10.30 -27.76 1.16
N TYR A 72 -11.15 -28.79 1.19
CA TYR A 72 -12.55 -28.69 0.76
C TYR A 72 -13.48 -28.20 1.90
N GLY A 73 -13.13 -28.47 3.17
CA GLY A 73 -13.93 -28.06 4.33
C GLY A 73 -13.68 -26.62 4.79
N SER A 74 -12.57 -26.01 4.37
CA SER A 74 -12.19 -24.64 4.76
C SER A 74 -12.74 -23.54 3.85
N VAL A 75 -13.45 -23.91 2.77
CA VAL A 75 -14.02 -22.97 1.77
C VAL A 75 -15.55 -22.91 1.87
N GLN A 76 -16.17 -23.84 2.60
CA GLN A 76 -17.62 -23.84 2.88
C GLN A 76 -17.95 -23.00 4.12
#